data_AF-A0A5C6BYJ5-F1
#
_entry.id   AF-A0A5C6BYJ5-F1
#
_cell.length_a   1.000
_cell.length_b   1.000
_cell.length_c   1.000
_cell.angle_alpha   90.00
_cell.angle_beta   90.00
_cell.angle_gamma   90.00
#
_symmetry.space_group_name_H-M   'P 1'
#
loop_
_entity.id
_entity.type
_entity.pdbx_description
1 polymer ?
#
loop_
_entity_poly.entity_id
_entity_poly.type
_entity_poly.pdbx_seq_one_letter_code
_entity_poly.pdbx_strand_id
1 'polypeptide(L)'
;MNRTTVLNRKLVYLVILLAMVVPLYMLGQPSGGTGDSGGQLAEMRNKFNIAESDLGEISPASETMKLASLGLRGVAATLLWNKAHHYKVLHEWDRLKATLNNIALLQPHFDKVWEHQAHNLAYNVSTEFDDYRQRYEMVREGTEFLSKGVRQNRNAPRLVWYTGWFYGNKMGMADEKTQFRKLFSDDEPLHESLMEQGIAVDSPDARGPYFKPDNWLVGRLWLFHGYEIVDSGVKIRRQTPLNFFETGPKWRIKHAEAIESEGVLDDRAQSAWQLASAGWREFGERSVPTTSPFTIKLGRLDELVRLQALRVEELEKILGQSDLNWNSYAELMDFAKKADPKVRLQAIELAGEIVDLEERKKKTDGYRKQINYPYWDTLSLAEQEERTVKARRLIFEAEKANEAAELDNAISLYEEAFGIWAEIFDDYPILTIDDSAEDLMKSIRRYSIAIDSEELSDDFPLIAFVEMMSNDGGASSEVYETVRETQKRKVEARKKELEAEELERERKAAEEMKKEKADSEKPPAEKADAKPEMKAEKDADKPEPEAKPEPEADGSDKEADKDDKGESKASDDNDSPAEPEVAEEQGEGDAAP
;
A
#
# COMPACT_ATOMS: atom_id res chain seq x y z
N MET A 1 -37.75 75.08 12.68
CA MET A 1 -36.65 74.34 12.01
C MET A 1 -36.63 74.74 10.54
N ASN A 2 -35.54 75.38 10.08
CA ASN A 2 -35.46 75.93 8.73
C ASN A 2 -35.38 74.81 7.68
N ARG A 3 -36.37 74.70 6.78
CA ARG A 3 -36.40 73.71 5.69
C ARG A 3 -35.13 73.77 4.81
N THR A 4 -34.56 74.96 4.65
CA THR A 4 -33.28 75.20 3.94
C THR A 4 -32.09 74.52 4.61
N THR A 5 -32.01 74.54 5.95
CA THR A 5 -30.93 73.88 6.69
C THR A 5 -31.00 72.35 6.61
N VAL A 6 -32.22 71.78 6.55
CA VAL A 6 -32.42 70.34 6.37
C VAL A 6 -32.06 69.90 4.95
N LEU A 7 -32.43 70.70 3.93
CA LEU A 7 -32.10 70.42 2.54
C LEU A 7 -30.59 70.52 2.29
N ASN A 8 -29.92 71.52 2.86
CA ASN A 8 -28.46 71.67 2.78
C ASN A 8 -27.75 70.49 3.45
N ARG A 9 -28.21 70.01 4.61
CA ARG A 9 -27.62 68.82 5.27
C ARG A 9 -27.79 67.56 4.42
N LYS A 10 -28.96 67.35 3.81
CA LYS A 10 -29.20 66.21 2.90
C LYS A 10 -28.31 66.26 1.65
N LEU A 11 -28.12 67.45 1.06
CA LEU A 11 -27.21 67.64 -0.06
C LEU A 11 -25.75 67.37 0.34
N VAL A 12 -25.32 67.85 1.50
CA VAL A 12 -23.98 67.56 2.04
C VAL A 12 -23.80 66.05 2.27
N TYR A 13 -24.77 65.36 2.87
CA TYR A 13 -24.70 63.91 3.06
C TYR A 13 -24.68 63.15 1.72
N LEU A 14 -25.43 63.60 0.72
CA LEU A 14 -25.42 63.00 -0.61
C LEU A 14 -24.07 63.19 -1.32
N VAL A 15 -23.46 64.38 -1.21
CA VAL A 15 -22.11 64.63 -1.72
C VAL A 15 -21.06 63.78 -1.01
N ILE A 16 -21.14 63.66 0.32
CA ILE A 16 -20.25 62.79 1.10
C ILE A 16 -20.43 61.32 0.70
N LEU A 17 -21.67 60.86 0.52
CA LEU A 17 -21.97 59.49 0.11
C LEU A 17 -21.42 59.20 -1.28
N LEU A 18 -21.63 60.09 -2.26
CA LEU A 18 -21.04 59.97 -3.59
C LEU A 18 -19.50 60.01 -3.55
N ALA A 19 -18.92 60.87 -2.71
CA ALA A 19 -17.48 60.95 -2.52
C ALA A 19 -16.89 59.68 -1.87
N MET A 20 -17.66 58.96 -1.04
CA MET A 20 -17.25 57.66 -0.47
C MET A 20 -17.47 56.50 -1.45
N VAL A 21 -18.45 56.57 -2.34
CA VAL A 21 -18.71 55.50 -3.33
C VAL A 21 -17.54 55.35 -4.30
N VAL A 22 -16.92 56.45 -4.74
CA VAL A 22 -15.79 56.40 -5.69
C VAL A 22 -14.59 55.57 -5.17
N PRO A 23 -14.01 55.83 -3.98
CA PRO A 23 -12.92 55.00 -3.46
C PRO A 23 -13.38 53.58 -3.12
N LEU A 24 -14.61 53.38 -2.63
CA LEU A 24 -15.15 52.04 -2.38
C LEU A 24 -15.28 51.22 -3.68
N TYR A 25 -15.67 51.86 -4.77
CA TYR A 25 -15.76 51.26 -6.10
C TYR A 25 -14.37 50.89 -6.64
N MET A 26 -13.39 51.81 -6.55
CA MET A 26 -12.00 51.53 -6.97
C MET A 26 -11.32 50.44 -6.13
N LEU A 27 -11.67 50.32 -4.85
CA LEU A 27 -11.18 49.25 -3.98
C LEU A 27 -11.87 47.91 -4.26
N GLY A 28 -13.20 47.92 -4.41
CA GLY A 28 -14.04 46.73 -4.29
C GLY A 28 -14.70 46.20 -5.56
N GLN A 29 -14.53 46.84 -6.73
CA GLN A 29 -15.09 46.30 -7.98
C GLN A 29 -14.46 44.91 -8.29
N PRO A 30 -15.25 43.88 -8.62
CA PRO A 30 -14.73 42.56 -8.99
C PRO A 30 -14.04 42.58 -10.37
N SER A 31 -13.20 41.59 -10.70
CA SER A 31 -12.70 41.45 -12.08
C SER A 31 -13.77 40.83 -12.98
N GLY A 32 -13.91 41.37 -14.20
CA GLY A 32 -14.85 40.90 -15.21
C GLY A 32 -14.41 39.67 -15.99
N GLY A 33 -13.34 38.98 -15.58
CA GLY A 33 -12.71 37.87 -16.29
C GLY A 33 -11.45 38.28 -17.08
N THR A 34 -11.00 37.41 -18.00
CA THR A 34 -9.71 37.50 -18.69
C THR A 34 -9.48 38.86 -19.35
N GLY A 35 -8.59 39.67 -18.76
CA GLY A 35 -8.13 40.95 -19.30
C GLY A 35 -8.60 42.20 -18.55
N ASP A 36 -9.52 42.08 -17.59
CA ASP A 36 -9.99 43.21 -16.78
C ASP A 36 -9.45 43.13 -15.35
N SER A 37 -8.47 43.97 -15.03
CA SER A 37 -7.97 44.14 -13.67
C SER A 37 -9.06 44.86 -12.87
N GLY A 38 -9.78 44.14 -12.01
CA GLY A 38 -10.80 44.71 -11.13
C GLY A 38 -10.26 45.78 -10.17
N GLY A 39 -10.90 45.96 -9.03
CA GLY A 39 -10.44 46.89 -8.00
C GLY A 39 -9.14 46.42 -7.36
N GLN A 40 -8.49 47.28 -6.59
CA GLN A 40 -7.23 46.94 -5.90
C GLN A 40 -7.36 45.67 -5.04
N LEU A 41 -8.52 45.42 -4.42
CA LEU A 41 -8.74 44.20 -3.67
C LEU A 41 -8.83 42.96 -4.57
N ALA A 42 -9.42 43.06 -5.76
CA ALA A 42 -9.47 41.94 -6.72
C ALA A 42 -8.07 41.62 -7.26
N GLU A 43 -7.27 42.65 -7.58
CA GLU A 43 -5.86 42.48 -7.95
C GLU A 43 -5.03 41.86 -6.82
N MET A 44 -5.21 42.32 -5.58
CA MET A 44 -4.52 41.75 -4.43
C MET A 44 -4.95 40.31 -4.16
N ARG A 45 -6.25 39.97 -4.29
CA ARG A 45 -6.73 38.58 -4.18
C ARG A 45 -6.10 37.68 -5.24
N ASN A 46 -6.03 38.14 -6.49
CA ASN A 46 -5.31 37.44 -7.56
C ASN A 46 -3.82 37.27 -7.24
N LYS A 47 -3.14 38.37 -6.90
CA LYS A 47 -1.69 38.38 -6.64
C LYS A 47 -1.29 37.52 -5.44
N PHE A 48 -2.09 37.52 -4.38
CA PHE A 48 -1.82 36.78 -3.16
C PHE A 48 -2.53 35.42 -3.13
N ASN A 49 -3.21 35.01 -4.20
CA ASN A 49 -4.00 33.77 -4.28
C ASN A 49 -5.06 33.64 -3.16
N ILE A 50 -5.67 34.76 -2.76
CA ILE A 50 -6.68 34.84 -1.69
C ILE A 50 -8.08 34.86 -2.32
N ALA A 51 -8.52 33.70 -2.81
CA ALA A 51 -9.90 33.38 -3.25
C ALA A 51 -10.49 34.18 -4.45
N GLU A 52 -11.59 33.62 -4.99
CA GLU A 52 -12.43 34.04 -6.13
C GLU A 52 -12.28 35.51 -6.52
N SER A 53 -11.48 35.75 -7.55
CA SER A 53 -11.32 37.07 -8.17
C SER A 53 -12.35 37.28 -9.29
N ASP A 54 -12.71 36.21 -10.00
CA ASP A 54 -13.61 36.25 -11.13
C ASP A 54 -15.08 36.04 -10.74
N LEU A 55 -15.94 36.90 -11.30
CA LEU A 55 -17.39 36.93 -11.08
C LEU A 55 -18.09 35.59 -11.41
N GLY A 56 -17.53 34.79 -12.32
CA GLY A 56 -18.04 33.47 -12.68
C GLY A 56 -17.76 32.38 -11.65
N GLU A 57 -16.83 32.62 -10.71
CA GLU A 57 -16.45 31.65 -9.68
C GLU A 57 -17.22 31.85 -8.37
N ILE A 58 -17.90 33.00 -8.21
CA ILE A 58 -18.65 33.34 -7.00
C ILE A 58 -20.00 32.62 -6.98
N SER A 59 -20.17 31.71 -6.01
CA SER A 59 -21.47 31.07 -5.77
C SER A 59 -22.49 32.06 -5.18
N PRO A 60 -23.57 32.43 -5.90
CA PRO A 60 -24.57 33.38 -5.39
C PRO A 60 -25.25 32.87 -4.11
N ALA A 61 -25.42 31.55 -3.98
CA ALA A 61 -25.96 30.92 -2.79
C ALA A 61 -25.01 31.09 -1.59
N SER A 62 -23.70 30.88 -1.79
CA SER A 62 -22.69 31.08 -0.73
C SER A 62 -22.65 32.53 -0.26
N GLU A 63 -22.59 33.50 -1.18
CA GLU A 63 -22.59 34.91 -0.84
C GLU A 63 -23.89 35.35 -0.15
N THR A 64 -25.03 34.84 -0.60
CA THR A 64 -26.32 35.08 0.06
C THR A 64 -26.32 34.54 1.49
N MET A 65 -25.80 33.34 1.72
CA MET A 65 -25.70 32.77 3.08
C MET A 65 -24.73 33.57 3.97
N LYS A 66 -23.60 34.01 3.42
CA LYS A 66 -22.65 34.90 4.13
C LYS A 66 -23.33 36.20 4.54
N LEU A 67 -24.05 36.85 3.62
CA LEU A 67 -24.81 38.07 3.89
C LEU A 67 -25.94 37.86 4.90
N ALA A 68 -26.72 36.78 4.75
CA ALA A 68 -27.82 36.42 5.64
C ALA A 68 -27.35 36.16 7.08
N SER A 69 -26.11 35.70 7.26
CA SER A 69 -25.52 35.53 8.59
C SER A 69 -25.17 36.86 9.30
N LEU A 70 -25.24 38.00 8.61
CA LEU A 70 -24.90 39.34 9.13
C LEU A 70 -23.52 39.40 9.81
N GLY A 71 -22.55 38.62 9.31
CA GLY A 71 -21.21 38.51 9.88
C GLY A 71 -21.05 37.46 10.98
N LEU A 72 -22.14 36.83 11.44
CA LEU A 72 -22.12 35.74 12.43
C LEU A 72 -21.92 34.36 11.80
N ARG A 73 -21.11 34.29 10.74
CA ARG A 73 -20.83 33.07 9.97
C ARG A 73 -20.36 31.91 10.85
N GLY A 74 -19.49 32.17 11.83
CA GLY A 74 -19.02 31.14 12.76
C GLY A 74 -20.14 30.53 13.59
N VAL A 75 -21.01 31.36 14.17
CA VAL A 75 -22.16 30.90 14.97
C VAL A 75 -23.15 30.11 14.11
N ALA A 76 -23.45 30.60 12.91
CA ALA A 76 -24.32 29.90 11.96
C ALA A 76 -23.74 28.53 11.58
N ALA A 77 -22.43 28.44 11.37
CA ALA A 77 -21.76 27.17 11.11
C ALA A 77 -21.89 26.22 12.32
N THR A 78 -21.60 26.68 13.54
CA THR A 78 -21.73 25.85 14.75
C THR A 78 -23.16 25.31 14.94
N LEU A 79 -24.19 26.12 14.66
CA LEU A 79 -25.58 25.67 14.72
C LEU A 79 -25.89 24.61 13.66
N LEU A 80 -25.37 24.78 12.43
CA LEU A 80 -25.54 23.78 11.38
C LEU A 80 -24.81 22.48 11.71
N TRP A 81 -23.60 22.55 12.28
CA TRP A 81 -22.86 21.38 12.75
C TRP A 81 -23.63 20.62 13.85
N ASN A 82 -24.24 21.33 14.80
CA ASN A 82 -25.08 20.72 15.82
C ASN A 82 -26.31 20.03 15.21
N LYS A 83 -26.98 20.68 14.23
CA LYS A 83 -28.10 20.07 13.49
C LYS A 83 -27.66 18.85 12.69
N ALA A 84 -26.50 18.90 12.02
CA ALA A 84 -25.96 17.77 11.29
C ALA A 84 -25.72 16.59 12.25
N HIS A 85 -25.12 16.84 13.41
CA HIS A 85 -24.95 15.80 14.42
C HIS A 85 -26.29 15.22 14.89
N HIS A 86 -27.30 16.06 15.15
CA HIS A 86 -28.64 15.61 15.52
C HIS A 86 -29.30 14.74 14.43
N TYR A 87 -29.24 15.14 13.17
CA TYR A 87 -29.80 14.35 12.07
C TYR A 87 -29.02 13.05 11.83
N LYS A 88 -27.70 13.04 12.08
CA LYS A 88 -26.90 11.80 12.06
C LYS A 88 -27.41 10.82 13.12
N VAL A 89 -27.60 11.27 14.37
CA VAL A 89 -28.08 10.42 15.47
C VAL A 89 -29.50 9.89 15.22
N LEU A 90 -30.35 10.65 14.53
CA LEU A 90 -31.70 10.23 14.18
C LEU A 90 -31.79 9.40 12.87
N HIS A 91 -30.65 9.12 12.22
CA HIS A 91 -30.59 8.47 10.90
C HIS A 91 -31.43 9.21 9.82
N GLU A 92 -31.60 10.54 9.95
CA GLU A 92 -32.29 11.38 8.97
C GLU A 92 -31.33 11.81 7.84
N TRP A 93 -30.93 10.87 7.00
CA TRP A 93 -29.82 11.04 6.03
C TRP A 93 -30.04 12.17 5.02
N ASP A 94 -31.25 12.35 4.50
CA ASP A 94 -31.54 13.44 3.54
C ASP A 94 -31.36 14.82 4.18
N ARG A 95 -31.82 14.97 5.42
CA ARG A 95 -31.69 16.22 6.20
C ARG A 95 -30.26 16.46 6.65
N LEU A 96 -29.53 15.39 6.98
CA LEU A 96 -28.10 15.44 7.21
C LEU A 96 -27.42 16.01 5.96
N LYS A 97 -27.56 15.37 4.79
CA LYS A 97 -26.97 15.79 3.51
C LYS A 97 -27.29 17.25 3.17
N ALA A 98 -28.55 17.67 3.31
CA ALA A 98 -28.96 19.06 3.09
C ALA A 98 -28.24 20.03 4.06
N THR A 99 -28.07 19.65 5.31
CA THR A 99 -27.34 20.44 6.31
C THR A 99 -25.85 20.51 5.99
N LEU A 100 -25.25 19.42 5.54
CA LEU A 100 -23.83 19.39 5.13
C LEU A 100 -23.58 20.31 3.93
N ASN A 101 -24.47 20.31 2.94
CA ASN A 101 -24.41 21.23 1.80
C ASN A 101 -24.48 22.70 2.24
N ASN A 102 -25.34 23.03 3.20
CA ASN A 102 -25.42 24.38 3.78
C ASN A 102 -24.12 24.77 4.49
N ILE A 103 -23.47 23.83 5.19
CA ILE A 103 -22.16 24.07 5.82
C ILE A 103 -21.10 24.35 4.75
N ALA A 104 -21.05 23.57 3.66
CA ALA A 104 -20.11 23.81 2.57
C ALA A 104 -20.34 25.15 1.87
N LEU A 105 -21.60 25.55 1.64
CA LEU A 105 -21.92 26.88 1.12
C LEU A 105 -21.52 28.00 2.07
N LEU A 106 -21.66 27.78 3.38
CA LEU A 106 -21.25 28.75 4.38
C LEU A 106 -19.73 28.77 4.54
N GLN A 107 -19.03 27.65 4.37
CA GLN A 107 -17.59 27.49 4.57
C GLN A 107 -16.82 26.91 3.36
N PRO A 108 -16.93 27.52 2.16
CA PRO A 108 -16.48 26.89 0.91
C PRO A 108 -14.96 26.75 0.79
N HIS A 109 -14.19 27.66 1.41
CA HIS A 109 -12.72 27.64 1.35
C HIS A 109 -12.05 26.98 2.55
N PHE A 110 -12.83 26.34 3.43
CA PHE A 110 -12.26 25.56 4.52
C PHE A 110 -12.16 24.11 4.07
N ASP A 111 -10.97 23.73 3.58
CA ASP A 111 -10.59 22.39 3.11
C ASP A 111 -11.15 21.26 3.98
N LYS A 112 -11.04 21.41 5.30
CA LYS A 112 -11.52 20.43 6.29
C LYS A 112 -13.02 20.16 6.23
N VAL A 113 -13.86 21.11 5.81
CA VAL A 113 -15.29 20.85 5.61
C VAL A 113 -15.48 19.79 4.54
N TRP A 114 -14.77 19.91 3.42
CA TRP A 114 -14.87 18.95 2.33
C TRP A 114 -14.34 17.57 2.74
N GLU A 115 -13.17 17.52 3.38
CA GLU A 115 -12.57 16.27 3.89
C GLU A 115 -13.52 15.56 4.88
N HIS A 116 -13.97 16.27 5.93
CA HIS A 116 -14.77 15.68 7.00
C HIS A 116 -16.15 15.20 6.52
N GLN A 117 -16.83 15.95 5.65
CA GLN A 117 -18.15 15.52 5.20
C GLN A 117 -18.08 14.33 4.25
N ALA A 118 -17.11 14.33 3.33
CA ALA A 118 -16.91 13.19 2.45
C ALA A 118 -16.59 11.93 3.27
N HIS A 119 -15.71 12.06 4.27
CA HIS A 119 -15.41 10.98 5.20
C HIS A 119 -16.65 10.52 5.98
N ASN A 120 -17.45 11.45 6.50
CA ASN A 120 -18.66 11.10 7.25
C ASN A 120 -19.68 10.36 6.38
N LEU A 121 -19.86 10.75 5.11
CA LEU A 121 -20.74 10.02 4.19
C LEU A 121 -20.20 8.62 3.88
N ALA A 122 -18.94 8.52 3.46
CA ALA A 122 -18.38 7.30 2.90
C ALA A 122 -17.85 6.30 3.92
N TYR A 123 -17.55 6.72 5.15
CA TYR A 123 -17.09 5.82 6.21
C TYR A 123 -18.20 5.62 7.24
N ASN A 124 -18.69 6.69 7.86
CA ASN A 124 -19.64 6.55 8.98
C ASN A 124 -21.08 6.24 8.54
N VAL A 125 -21.61 6.96 7.56
CA VAL A 125 -23.00 6.79 7.13
C VAL A 125 -23.12 5.54 6.25
N SER A 126 -22.10 5.22 5.45
CA SER A 126 -22.11 4.04 4.60
C SER A 126 -22.29 2.72 5.38
N THR A 127 -21.69 2.60 6.57
CA THR A 127 -21.74 1.36 7.37
C THR A 127 -23.10 1.12 8.01
N GLU A 128 -23.99 2.10 8.01
CA GLU A 128 -25.35 2.00 8.57
C GLU A 128 -26.34 1.33 7.62
N PHE A 129 -25.93 1.00 6.39
CA PHE A 129 -26.77 0.32 5.40
C PHE A 129 -26.38 -1.15 5.30
N ASP A 130 -27.34 -2.05 5.13
CA ASP A 130 -27.05 -3.49 4.95
C ASP A 130 -26.63 -3.82 3.51
N ASP A 131 -27.24 -3.18 2.50
CA ASP A 131 -26.94 -3.44 1.09
C ASP A 131 -25.67 -2.69 0.65
N TYR A 132 -24.66 -3.43 0.20
CA TYR A 132 -23.41 -2.87 -0.34
C TYR A 132 -23.65 -1.84 -1.46
N ARG A 133 -24.76 -1.92 -2.22
CA ARG A 133 -25.09 -0.92 -3.25
C ARG A 133 -25.40 0.44 -2.63
N GLN A 134 -26.14 0.46 -1.52
CA GLN A 134 -26.44 1.68 -0.78
C GLN A 134 -25.19 2.22 -0.08
N ARG A 135 -24.32 1.34 0.43
CA ARG A 135 -22.98 1.73 0.94
C ARG A 135 -22.19 2.45 -0.15
N TYR A 136 -22.13 1.85 -1.35
CA TYR A 136 -21.45 2.44 -2.51
C TYR A 136 -22.05 3.79 -2.92
N GLU A 137 -23.38 3.96 -2.89
CA GLU A 137 -24.01 5.26 -3.16
C GLU A 137 -23.51 6.35 -2.20
N MET A 138 -23.38 6.05 -0.90
CA MET A 138 -22.81 7.01 0.06
C MET A 138 -21.33 7.30 -0.20
N VAL A 139 -20.56 6.28 -0.61
CA VAL A 139 -19.15 6.45 -1.01
C VAL A 139 -19.04 7.35 -2.24
N ARG A 140 -19.85 7.09 -3.27
CA ARG A 140 -19.92 7.90 -4.50
C ARG A 140 -20.26 9.34 -4.19
N GLU A 141 -21.30 9.58 -3.39
CA GLU A 141 -21.67 10.94 -2.98
C GLU A 141 -20.53 11.65 -2.23
N GLY A 142 -19.78 10.93 -1.38
CA GLY A 142 -18.57 11.43 -0.74
C GLY A 142 -17.52 11.87 -1.77
N THR A 143 -17.27 11.06 -2.80
CA THR A 143 -16.32 11.43 -3.88
C THR A 143 -16.78 12.63 -4.69
N GLU A 144 -18.07 12.73 -5.02
CA GLU A 144 -18.63 13.91 -5.71
C GLU A 144 -18.53 15.17 -4.86
N PHE A 145 -18.68 15.03 -3.54
CA PHE A 145 -18.51 16.13 -2.60
C PHE A 145 -17.07 16.64 -2.60
N LEU A 146 -16.07 15.74 -2.59
CA LEU A 146 -14.66 16.09 -2.72
C LEU A 146 -14.35 16.77 -4.05
N SER A 147 -14.87 16.22 -5.15
CA SER A 147 -14.76 16.81 -6.48
C SER A 147 -15.28 18.26 -6.54
N LYS A 148 -16.43 18.54 -5.90
CA LYS A 148 -16.95 19.91 -5.73
C LYS A 148 -16.00 20.78 -4.91
N GLY A 149 -15.47 20.23 -3.81
CA GLY A 149 -14.51 20.91 -2.95
C GLY A 149 -13.22 21.30 -3.66
N VAL A 150 -12.67 20.43 -4.51
CA VAL A 150 -11.47 20.72 -5.32
C VAL A 150 -11.74 21.89 -6.28
N ARG A 151 -12.87 21.89 -6.99
CA ARG A 151 -13.23 23.00 -7.90
C ARG A 151 -13.32 24.33 -7.17
N GLN A 152 -13.84 24.31 -5.95
CA GLN A 152 -13.97 25.48 -5.08
C GLN A 152 -12.62 25.92 -4.47
N ASN A 153 -11.62 25.03 -4.43
CA ASN A 153 -10.34 25.22 -3.77
C ASN A 153 -9.16 24.87 -4.69
N ARG A 154 -9.05 25.59 -5.82
CA ARG A 154 -8.05 25.30 -6.88
C ARG A 154 -6.60 25.29 -6.40
N ASN A 155 -6.29 26.07 -5.37
CA ASN A 155 -4.95 26.18 -4.79
C ASN A 155 -4.79 25.35 -3.50
N ALA A 156 -5.60 24.30 -3.32
CA ALA A 156 -5.50 23.36 -2.20
C ALA A 156 -5.00 21.98 -2.66
N PRO A 157 -3.69 21.83 -2.98
CA PRO A 157 -3.15 20.54 -3.42
C PRO A 157 -3.45 19.39 -2.46
N ARG A 158 -3.50 19.67 -1.15
CA ARG A 158 -3.88 18.68 -0.14
C ARG A 158 -5.30 18.12 -0.37
N LEU A 159 -6.27 18.96 -0.73
CA LEU A 159 -7.64 18.50 -0.96
C LEU A 159 -7.71 17.64 -2.24
N VAL A 160 -6.93 18.01 -3.26
CA VAL A 160 -6.76 17.20 -4.47
C VAL A 160 -6.14 15.84 -4.13
N TRP A 161 -5.08 15.85 -3.33
CA TRP A 161 -4.45 14.61 -2.85
C TRP A 161 -5.42 13.76 -2.05
N TYR A 162 -6.20 14.36 -1.14
CA TYR A 162 -7.19 13.65 -0.35
C TYR A 162 -8.26 13.03 -1.24
N THR A 163 -8.69 13.74 -2.28
CA THR A 163 -9.63 13.22 -3.29
C THR A 163 -9.08 11.98 -3.97
N GLY A 164 -7.85 12.02 -4.48
CA GLY A 164 -7.23 10.87 -5.13
C GLY A 164 -6.91 9.70 -4.19
N TRP A 165 -6.51 10.00 -2.95
CA TRP A 165 -6.36 8.99 -1.91
C TRP A 165 -7.71 8.32 -1.60
N PHE A 166 -8.80 9.09 -1.53
CA PHE A 166 -10.13 8.59 -1.20
C PHE A 166 -10.68 7.63 -2.27
N TYR A 167 -10.56 7.97 -3.57
CA TYR A 167 -10.95 7.08 -4.67
C TYR A 167 -10.22 5.72 -4.60
N GLY A 168 -8.92 5.74 -4.32
CA GLY A 168 -8.15 4.51 -4.15
C GLY A 168 -8.57 3.77 -2.88
N ASN A 169 -8.32 4.37 -1.72
CA ASN A 169 -8.40 3.70 -0.43
C ASN A 169 -9.82 3.26 -0.06
N LYS A 170 -10.82 4.15 -0.14
CA LYS A 170 -12.17 3.83 0.34
C LYS A 170 -12.82 2.72 -0.49
N MET A 171 -12.59 2.69 -1.80
CA MET A 171 -13.16 1.68 -2.68
C MET A 171 -12.31 0.40 -2.72
N GLY A 172 -10.99 0.52 -2.64
CA GLY A 172 -10.07 -0.59 -2.82
C GLY A 172 -9.73 -1.37 -1.54
N MET A 173 -9.97 -0.79 -0.36
CA MET A 173 -9.68 -1.43 0.94
C MET A 173 -10.91 -1.72 1.81
N ALA A 174 -12.12 -1.45 1.32
CA ALA A 174 -13.33 -1.81 2.05
C ALA A 174 -13.52 -3.34 2.10
N ASP A 175 -14.32 -3.82 3.06
CA ASP A 175 -14.71 -5.24 3.12
C ASP A 175 -15.43 -5.67 1.83
N GLU A 176 -16.25 -4.77 1.26
CA GLU A 176 -16.92 -4.94 -0.02
C GLU A 176 -16.11 -4.44 -1.23
N LYS A 177 -14.78 -4.38 -1.12
CA LYS A 177 -13.91 -3.84 -2.19
C LYS A 177 -14.19 -4.45 -3.56
N THR A 178 -14.40 -5.76 -3.65
CA THR A 178 -14.69 -6.44 -4.92
C THR A 178 -16.00 -5.93 -5.54
N GLN A 179 -17.03 -5.75 -4.70
CA GLN A 179 -18.33 -5.23 -5.14
C GLN A 179 -18.25 -3.74 -5.49
N PHE A 180 -17.56 -2.92 -4.68
CA PHE A 180 -17.38 -1.49 -4.92
C PHE A 180 -16.58 -1.21 -6.19
N ARG A 181 -15.48 -1.94 -6.41
CA ARG A 181 -14.66 -1.82 -7.62
C ARG A 181 -15.46 -2.17 -8.87
N LYS A 182 -16.30 -3.20 -8.81
CA LYS A 182 -17.22 -3.55 -9.89
C LYS A 182 -18.25 -2.44 -10.14
N LEU A 183 -18.95 -1.98 -9.10
CA LEU A 183 -19.94 -0.90 -9.22
C LEU A 183 -19.31 0.38 -9.76
N PHE A 184 -18.12 0.74 -9.28
CA PHE A 184 -17.34 1.87 -9.78
C PHE A 184 -17.03 1.73 -11.26
N SER A 185 -16.50 0.58 -11.69
CA SER A 185 -16.16 0.35 -13.10
C SER A 185 -17.36 0.48 -14.06
N ASP A 186 -18.57 0.26 -13.55
CA ASP A 186 -19.84 0.35 -14.27
C ASP A 186 -20.56 1.71 -14.11
N ASP A 187 -20.01 2.66 -13.34
CA ASP A 187 -20.64 3.94 -13.01
C ASP A 187 -20.41 5.01 -14.08
N GLU A 188 -21.03 4.82 -15.26
CA GLU A 188 -20.93 5.75 -16.39
C GLU A 188 -21.25 7.22 -16.03
N PRO A 189 -22.32 7.54 -15.27
CA PRO A 189 -22.62 8.93 -14.90
C PRO A 189 -21.51 9.59 -14.06
N LEU A 190 -20.89 8.85 -13.15
CA LEU A 190 -19.76 9.36 -12.37
C LEU A 190 -18.55 9.64 -13.28
N HIS A 191 -18.25 8.72 -14.20
CA HIS A 191 -17.13 8.87 -15.13
C HIS A 191 -17.33 10.05 -16.08
N GLU A 192 -18.54 10.25 -16.61
CA GLU A 192 -18.90 11.43 -17.40
C GLU A 192 -18.66 12.72 -16.60
N SER A 193 -19.13 12.76 -15.35
CA SER A 193 -18.91 13.91 -14.49
C SER A 193 -17.43 14.19 -14.21
N LEU A 194 -16.59 13.15 -14.09
CA LEU A 194 -15.15 13.31 -13.90
C LEU A 194 -14.45 13.84 -15.16
N MET A 195 -14.86 13.39 -16.35
CA MET A 195 -14.34 13.92 -17.61
C MET A 195 -14.69 15.40 -17.81
N GLU A 196 -15.91 15.81 -17.47
CA GLU A 196 -16.32 17.23 -17.49
C GLU A 196 -15.45 18.10 -16.56
N GLN A 197 -14.86 17.49 -15.53
CA GLN A 197 -13.99 18.16 -14.56
C GLN A 197 -12.51 18.10 -14.95
N GLY A 198 -12.18 17.54 -16.12
CA GLY A 198 -10.81 17.45 -16.63
C GLY A 198 -10.02 16.27 -16.08
N ILE A 199 -10.67 15.30 -15.43
CA ILE A 199 -10.03 14.03 -15.04
C ILE A 199 -10.23 13.04 -16.18
N ALA A 200 -9.14 12.66 -16.84
CA ALA A 200 -9.15 11.83 -18.05
C ALA A 200 -9.42 10.33 -17.75
N VAL A 201 -10.62 10.02 -17.26
CA VAL A 201 -11.03 8.65 -16.88
C VAL A 201 -11.12 7.70 -18.08
N ASP A 202 -11.25 8.23 -19.29
CA ASP A 202 -11.22 7.49 -20.55
C ASP A 202 -9.79 7.17 -21.03
N SER A 203 -8.77 7.76 -20.41
CA SER A 203 -7.35 7.54 -20.72
C SER A 203 -6.94 6.07 -20.50
N PRO A 204 -5.99 5.53 -21.29
CA PRO A 204 -5.34 4.27 -20.98
C PRO A 204 -4.79 4.19 -19.55
N ASP A 205 -4.36 5.31 -18.97
CA ASP A 205 -3.82 5.36 -17.61
C ASP A 205 -4.86 5.11 -16.51
N ALA A 206 -6.16 5.15 -16.82
CA ALA A 206 -7.27 4.92 -15.90
C ALA A 206 -7.90 3.53 -16.05
N ARG A 207 -7.56 2.78 -17.10
CA ARG A 207 -8.24 1.53 -17.45
C ARG A 207 -7.61 0.32 -16.77
N GLY A 208 -8.43 -0.44 -16.07
CA GLY A 208 -8.04 -1.74 -15.54
C GLY A 208 -8.04 -2.86 -16.60
N PRO A 209 -7.91 -4.13 -16.16
CA PRO A 209 -7.71 -5.30 -17.03
C PRO A 209 -8.89 -5.64 -17.95
N TYR A 210 -10.04 -5.00 -17.76
CA TYR A 210 -11.27 -5.18 -18.54
C TYR A 210 -11.64 -3.94 -19.38
N PHE A 211 -10.68 -3.02 -19.60
CA PHE A 211 -10.86 -1.78 -20.35
C PHE A 211 -11.91 -0.81 -19.77
N LYS A 212 -12.26 -0.97 -18.50
CA LYS A 212 -13.10 -0.05 -17.73
C LYS A 212 -12.26 0.73 -16.72
N PRO A 213 -12.73 1.92 -16.29
CA PRO A 213 -12.05 2.68 -15.25
C PRO A 213 -11.84 1.86 -13.97
N ASP A 214 -10.65 1.96 -13.40
CA ASP A 214 -10.27 1.35 -12.12
C ASP A 214 -10.11 2.44 -11.05
N ASN A 215 -10.63 2.20 -9.86
CA ASN A 215 -10.67 3.19 -8.78
C ASN A 215 -9.27 3.64 -8.32
N TRP A 216 -8.29 2.73 -8.28
CA TRP A 216 -6.91 3.08 -7.90
C TRP A 216 -6.28 3.98 -8.95
N LEU A 217 -6.51 3.65 -10.22
CA LEU A 217 -5.97 4.41 -11.35
C LEU A 217 -6.64 5.78 -11.50
N VAL A 218 -7.96 5.89 -11.29
CA VAL A 218 -8.67 7.17 -11.24
C VAL A 218 -8.22 7.99 -10.02
N GLY A 219 -8.02 7.36 -8.87
CA GLY A 219 -7.40 8.01 -7.71
C GLY A 219 -5.99 8.54 -8.02
N ARG A 220 -5.21 7.78 -8.81
CA ARG A 220 -3.90 8.22 -9.28
C ARG A 220 -3.99 9.43 -10.20
N LEU A 221 -4.96 9.53 -11.10
CA LEU A 221 -5.15 10.72 -11.93
C LEU A 221 -5.37 11.98 -11.08
N TRP A 222 -6.20 11.89 -10.05
CA TRP A 222 -6.37 12.98 -9.08
C TRP A 222 -5.06 13.36 -8.38
N LEU A 223 -4.28 12.38 -7.94
CA LEU A 223 -2.99 12.63 -7.29
C LEU A 223 -2.03 13.36 -8.22
N PHE A 224 -1.95 12.95 -9.49
CA PHE A 224 -1.09 13.57 -10.50
C PHE A 224 -1.53 14.99 -10.83
N HIS A 225 -2.84 15.26 -10.87
CA HIS A 225 -3.35 16.63 -10.95
C HIS A 225 -2.87 17.49 -9.76
N GLY A 226 -2.85 16.91 -8.55
CA GLY A 226 -2.26 17.56 -7.38
C GLY A 226 -0.76 17.84 -7.53
N TYR A 227 -0.03 16.95 -8.22
CA TYR A 227 1.41 17.11 -8.46
C TYR A 227 1.67 18.27 -9.43
N GLU A 228 0.90 18.37 -10.51
CA GLU A 228 0.94 19.48 -11.47
C GLU A 228 0.69 20.84 -10.79
N ILE A 229 -0.28 20.89 -9.87
CA ILE A 229 -0.56 22.11 -9.08
C ILE A 229 0.67 22.52 -8.26
N VAL A 230 1.34 21.56 -7.61
CA VAL A 230 2.56 21.86 -6.83
C VAL A 230 3.71 22.26 -7.75
N ASP A 231 3.87 21.58 -8.88
CA ASP A 231 4.92 21.86 -9.86
C ASP A 231 4.74 23.25 -10.52
N SER A 232 3.51 23.78 -10.55
CA SER A 232 3.23 25.17 -10.95
C SER A 232 3.66 26.23 -9.92
N GLY A 233 4.09 25.81 -8.72
CA GLY A 233 4.60 26.68 -7.66
C GLY A 233 3.69 26.81 -6.43
N VAL A 234 2.55 26.12 -6.38
CA VAL A 234 1.67 26.11 -5.21
C VAL A 234 2.30 25.29 -4.08
N LYS A 235 2.44 25.88 -2.89
CA LYS A 235 3.07 25.21 -1.75
C LYS A 235 2.16 24.14 -1.14
N ILE A 236 2.74 22.99 -0.85
CA ILE A 236 2.11 21.96 -0.01
C ILE A 236 1.95 22.51 1.42
N ARG A 237 0.77 22.32 2.02
CA ARG A 237 0.46 22.71 3.40
C ARG A 237 -0.11 21.53 4.16
N ARG A 238 0.20 21.42 5.45
CA ARG A 238 -0.31 20.39 6.38
C ARG A 238 -0.02 18.94 5.93
N GLN A 239 0.99 18.73 5.08
CA GLN A 239 1.43 17.41 4.60
C GLN A 239 2.90 17.50 4.23
N THR A 240 3.65 16.41 4.38
CA THR A 240 5.05 16.36 3.95
C THR A 240 5.12 16.18 2.43
N PRO A 241 6.12 16.77 1.74
CA PRO A 241 6.31 16.53 0.31
C PRO A 241 6.50 15.05 -0.04
N LEU A 242 7.16 14.29 0.85
CA LEU A 242 7.35 12.85 0.67
C LEU A 242 6.00 12.11 0.57
N ASN A 243 5.14 12.24 1.59
CA ASN A 243 3.84 11.58 1.64
C ASN A 243 2.91 12.05 0.51
N PHE A 244 3.06 13.30 0.08
CA PHE A 244 2.28 13.84 -1.02
C PHE A 244 2.60 13.12 -2.34
N PHE A 245 3.89 12.97 -2.67
CA PHE A 245 4.33 12.44 -3.97
C PHE A 245 4.38 10.91 -4.07
N GLU A 246 4.43 10.18 -2.96
CA GLU A 246 4.51 8.70 -3.01
C GLU A 246 3.19 8.00 -3.33
N THR A 247 2.04 8.65 -3.05
CA THR A 247 0.75 7.95 -3.06
C THR A 247 0.31 7.54 -4.46
N GLY A 248 0.57 8.37 -5.47
CA GLY A 248 0.22 8.07 -6.86
C GLY A 248 0.95 6.82 -7.39
N PRO A 249 2.28 6.74 -7.21
CA PRO A 249 3.04 5.51 -7.45
C PRO A 249 2.50 4.30 -6.68
N LYS A 250 2.19 4.44 -5.37
CA LYS A 250 1.60 3.35 -4.56
C LYS A 250 0.23 2.89 -5.07
N TRP A 251 -0.61 3.79 -5.60
CA TRP A 251 -1.89 3.40 -6.22
C TRP A 251 -1.73 2.54 -7.46
N ARG A 252 -0.62 2.68 -8.19
CA ARG A 252 -0.34 1.76 -9.29
C ARG A 252 0.08 0.37 -8.80
N ILE A 253 0.79 0.28 -7.67
CA ILE A 253 1.09 -0.99 -6.99
C ILE A 253 -0.21 -1.62 -6.45
N LYS A 254 -1.04 -0.85 -5.74
CA LYS A 254 -2.32 -1.34 -5.20
C LYS A 254 -3.31 -1.77 -6.28
N HIS A 255 -3.25 -1.15 -7.47
CA HIS A 255 -3.98 -1.65 -8.64
C HIS A 255 -3.55 -3.07 -9.03
N ALA A 256 -2.23 -3.30 -9.13
CA ALA A 256 -1.67 -4.61 -9.50
C ALA A 256 -2.05 -5.70 -8.48
N GLU A 257 -1.84 -5.42 -7.18
CA GLU A 257 -2.26 -6.32 -6.10
C GLU A 257 -3.76 -6.65 -6.17
N ALA A 258 -4.61 -5.64 -6.40
CA ALA A 258 -6.05 -5.82 -6.40
C ALA A 258 -6.51 -6.75 -7.54
N ILE A 259 -6.00 -6.56 -8.75
CA ILE A 259 -6.42 -7.38 -9.89
C ILE A 259 -5.95 -8.84 -9.76
N GLU A 260 -4.79 -9.06 -9.15
CA GLU A 260 -4.29 -10.42 -8.86
C GLU A 260 -5.17 -11.11 -7.83
N SER A 261 -5.53 -10.41 -6.75
CA SER A 261 -6.46 -10.94 -5.74
C SER A 261 -7.85 -11.25 -6.31
N GLU A 262 -8.23 -10.58 -7.41
CA GLU A 262 -9.47 -10.79 -8.15
C GLU A 262 -9.35 -11.87 -9.24
N GLY A 263 -8.19 -12.52 -9.36
CA GLY A 263 -7.95 -13.65 -10.25
C GLY A 263 -7.43 -13.28 -11.65
N VAL A 264 -6.98 -12.04 -11.87
CA VAL A 264 -6.22 -11.68 -13.08
C VAL A 264 -4.77 -12.10 -12.85
N LEU A 265 -4.38 -13.27 -13.37
CA LEU A 265 -3.09 -13.91 -13.13
C LEU A 265 -2.44 -14.34 -14.47
N ASP A 266 -2.42 -13.39 -15.40
CA ASP A 266 -1.89 -13.52 -16.76
C ASP A 266 -1.00 -12.31 -17.12
N ASP A 267 -0.65 -12.15 -18.39
CA ASP A 267 0.19 -11.06 -18.91
C ASP A 267 -0.32 -9.66 -18.50
N ARG A 268 -1.61 -9.50 -18.17
CA ARG A 268 -2.17 -8.23 -17.69
C ARG A 268 -1.69 -7.89 -16.28
N ALA A 269 -1.59 -8.88 -15.39
CA ALA A 269 -1.02 -8.70 -14.06
C ALA A 269 0.46 -8.34 -14.15
N GLN A 270 1.19 -9.07 -14.99
CA GLN A 270 2.60 -8.79 -15.27
C GLN A 270 2.79 -7.34 -15.78
N SER A 271 1.95 -6.92 -16.74
CA SER A 271 1.99 -5.56 -17.29
C SER A 271 1.65 -4.50 -16.24
N ALA A 272 0.71 -4.78 -15.34
CA ALA A 272 0.37 -3.87 -14.24
C ALA A 272 1.55 -3.67 -13.30
N TRP A 273 2.26 -4.73 -12.93
CA TRP A 273 3.48 -4.67 -12.11
C TRP A 273 4.64 -3.97 -12.82
N GLN A 274 4.82 -4.16 -14.12
CA GLN A 274 5.81 -3.40 -14.91
C GLN A 274 5.54 -1.90 -14.87
N LEU A 275 4.27 -1.49 -15.05
CA LEU A 275 3.87 -0.09 -14.95
C LEU A 275 4.05 0.44 -13.51
N ALA A 276 3.80 -0.39 -12.50
CA ALA A 276 4.00 -0.05 -11.09
C ALA A 276 5.49 0.19 -10.79
N SER A 277 6.37 -0.73 -11.22
CA SER A 277 7.83 -0.61 -11.08
C SER A 277 8.36 0.64 -11.79
N ALA A 278 7.90 0.91 -13.03
CA ALA A 278 8.26 2.13 -13.75
C ALA A 278 7.84 3.39 -13.00
N GLY A 279 6.61 3.43 -12.47
CA GLY A 279 6.11 4.57 -11.69
C GLY A 279 6.85 4.78 -10.36
N TRP A 280 7.26 3.70 -9.69
CA TRP A 280 8.04 3.78 -8.43
C TRP A 280 9.46 4.30 -8.66
N ARG A 281 10.09 3.89 -9.76
CA ARG A 281 11.40 4.41 -10.19
C ARG A 281 11.35 5.87 -10.62
N GLU A 282 10.30 6.26 -11.36
CA GLU A 282 10.08 7.66 -11.73
C GLU A 282 9.97 8.54 -10.49
N PHE A 283 9.21 8.09 -9.48
CA PHE A 283 9.15 8.75 -8.19
C PHE A 283 10.51 8.79 -7.48
N GLY A 284 11.31 7.73 -7.60
CA GLY A 284 12.71 7.69 -7.14
C GLY A 284 13.57 8.82 -7.69
N GLU A 285 13.34 9.21 -8.95
CA GLU A 285 14.06 10.29 -9.62
C GLU A 285 13.49 11.69 -9.39
N ARG A 286 12.33 11.78 -8.73
CA ARG A 286 11.68 13.05 -8.40
C ARG A 286 12.48 13.81 -7.34
N SER A 287 12.63 15.11 -7.55
CA SER A 287 13.25 16.02 -6.58
C SER A 287 12.28 16.31 -5.43
N VAL A 288 12.58 15.79 -4.23
CA VAL A 288 11.76 15.96 -3.03
C VAL A 288 12.39 17.01 -2.10
N PRO A 289 11.67 18.08 -1.73
CA PRO A 289 12.12 19.03 -0.72
C PRO A 289 12.30 18.38 0.66
N THR A 290 13.37 18.75 1.36
CA THR A 290 13.66 18.29 2.72
C THR A 290 13.70 19.43 3.72
N THR A 291 13.99 19.12 4.98
CA THR A 291 14.29 20.12 6.01
C THR A 291 15.66 20.79 5.81
N SER A 292 16.55 20.18 5.01
CA SER A 292 17.87 20.73 4.67
C SER A 292 17.73 21.69 3.48
N PRO A 293 18.71 22.59 3.23
CA PRO A 293 18.66 23.58 2.15
C PRO A 293 18.80 22.98 0.74
N PHE A 294 18.64 21.66 0.59
CA PHE A 294 18.71 20.92 -0.66
C PHE A 294 17.56 19.93 -0.81
N THR A 295 17.31 19.52 -2.05
CA THR A 295 16.37 18.45 -2.37
C THR A 295 17.10 17.11 -2.50
N ILE A 296 16.36 16.02 -2.34
CA ILE A 296 16.86 14.66 -2.50
C ILE A 296 16.13 13.96 -3.65
N LYS A 297 16.73 12.87 -4.13
CA LYS A 297 16.12 11.89 -5.03
C LYS A 297 16.33 10.50 -4.43
N LEU A 298 15.24 9.79 -4.15
CA LEU A 298 15.28 8.53 -3.41
C LEU A 298 16.05 7.44 -4.17
N GLY A 299 15.95 7.43 -5.49
CA GLY A 299 16.64 6.49 -6.38
C GLY A 299 18.15 6.70 -6.50
N ARG A 300 18.72 7.79 -5.93
CA ARG A 300 20.13 8.16 -6.11
C ARG A 300 21.04 7.85 -4.92
N LEU A 301 20.58 7.05 -3.96
CA LEU A 301 21.40 6.71 -2.79
C LEU A 301 22.72 6.04 -3.20
N ASP A 302 22.68 5.06 -4.12
CA ASP A 302 23.88 4.34 -4.55
C ASP A 302 24.84 5.24 -5.34
N GLU A 303 24.31 6.18 -6.12
CA GLU A 303 25.10 7.21 -6.78
C GLU A 303 25.82 8.09 -5.76
N LEU A 304 25.12 8.55 -4.72
CA LEU A 304 25.70 9.35 -3.64
C LEU A 304 26.79 8.58 -2.88
N VAL A 305 26.55 7.30 -2.57
CA VAL A 305 27.53 6.41 -1.92
C VAL A 305 28.79 6.28 -2.78
N ARG A 306 28.62 6.00 -4.08
CA ARG A 306 29.75 5.87 -5.01
C ARG A 306 30.52 7.17 -5.17
N LEU A 307 29.83 8.29 -5.34
CA LEU A 307 30.47 9.61 -5.46
C LEU A 307 31.26 9.96 -4.21
N GLN A 308 30.70 9.67 -3.03
CA GLN A 308 31.41 9.88 -1.78
C GLN A 308 32.69 9.03 -1.71
N ALA A 309 32.60 7.73 -2.02
CA ALA A 309 33.76 6.84 -2.03
C ALA A 309 34.86 7.32 -2.98
N LEU A 310 34.50 7.80 -4.17
CA LEU A 310 35.44 8.38 -5.13
C LEU A 310 36.13 9.63 -4.58
N ARG A 311 35.39 10.53 -3.91
CA ARG A 311 35.96 11.74 -3.30
C ARG A 311 36.88 11.43 -2.13
N VAL A 312 36.55 10.41 -1.34
CA VAL A 312 37.42 9.89 -0.28
C VAL A 312 38.72 9.35 -0.87
N GLU A 313 38.65 8.53 -1.91
CA GLU A 313 39.83 7.98 -2.59
C GLU A 313 40.72 9.10 -3.19
N GLU A 314 40.12 10.14 -3.76
CA GLU A 314 40.85 11.32 -4.26
C GLU A 314 41.55 12.09 -3.12
N LEU A 315 40.86 12.27 -1.98
CA LEU A 315 41.43 12.93 -0.81
C LEU A 315 42.61 12.11 -0.24
N GLU A 316 42.45 10.80 -0.12
CA GLU A 316 43.49 9.86 0.30
C GLU A 316 44.76 9.96 -0.57
N LYS A 317 44.58 9.94 -1.90
CA LYS A 317 45.69 10.10 -2.86
C LYS A 317 46.45 11.41 -2.67
N ILE A 318 45.74 12.50 -2.42
CA ILE A 318 46.35 13.83 -2.24
C ILE A 318 47.08 13.95 -0.89
N LEU A 319 46.52 13.34 0.16
CA LEU A 319 47.15 13.32 1.48
C LEU A 319 48.30 12.31 1.57
N GLY A 320 48.40 11.38 0.61
CA GLY A 320 49.36 10.27 0.65
C GLY A 320 49.08 9.31 1.80
N GLN A 321 47.81 9.18 2.19
CA GLN A 321 47.33 8.33 3.27
C GLN A 321 46.26 7.38 2.72
N SER A 322 46.17 6.19 3.30
CA SER A 322 45.16 5.18 2.96
C SER A 322 44.25 4.97 4.16
N ASP A 323 43.02 4.55 3.92
CA ASP A 323 42.04 4.19 4.96
C ASP A 323 41.82 5.33 5.97
N LEU A 324 41.53 6.54 5.44
CA LEU A 324 41.17 7.66 6.29
C LEU A 324 39.95 7.26 7.13
N ASN A 325 40.13 7.27 8.46
CA ASN A 325 39.04 7.03 9.39
C ASN A 325 38.63 8.37 10.00
N TRP A 326 37.42 8.82 9.71
CA TRP A 326 36.84 10.03 10.28
C TRP A 326 35.45 9.71 10.85
N ASN A 327 35.21 10.17 12.08
CA ASN A 327 33.93 10.05 12.76
C ASN A 327 33.16 11.36 12.76
N SER A 328 33.81 12.47 12.40
CA SER A 328 33.18 13.78 12.34
C SER A 328 33.74 14.67 11.23
N TYR A 329 32.96 15.68 10.85
CA TYR A 329 33.41 16.73 9.93
C TYR A 329 34.67 17.45 10.43
N ALA A 330 34.76 17.70 11.73
CA ALA A 330 35.91 18.38 12.32
C ALA A 330 37.21 17.59 12.10
N GLU A 331 37.16 16.27 12.25
CA GLU A 331 38.30 15.39 12.01
C GLU A 331 38.73 15.39 10.55
N LEU A 332 37.77 15.25 9.61
CA LEU A 332 38.06 15.27 8.18
C LEU A 332 38.69 16.60 7.75
N MET A 333 38.18 17.71 8.26
CA MET A 333 38.74 19.05 8.00
C MET A 333 40.12 19.25 8.62
N ASP A 334 40.40 18.62 9.77
CA ASP A 334 41.72 18.69 10.39
C ASP A 334 42.77 17.93 9.58
N PHE A 335 42.43 16.78 8.98
CA PHE A 335 43.30 16.10 8.01
C PHE A 335 43.60 17.02 6.83
N ALA A 336 42.56 17.62 6.23
CA ALA A 336 42.70 18.53 5.11
C ALA A 336 43.55 19.77 5.42
N LYS A 337 43.37 20.40 6.59
CA LYS A 337 44.13 21.59 7.02
C LYS A 337 45.60 21.29 7.30
N LYS A 338 45.91 20.08 7.75
CA LYS A 338 47.29 19.64 8.03
C LYS A 338 48.06 19.22 6.77
N ALA A 339 47.38 19.13 5.63
CA ALA A 339 47.99 18.79 4.35
C ALA A 339 49.10 19.78 3.94
N ASP A 340 49.98 19.30 3.05
CA ASP A 340 51.05 20.12 2.44
C ASP A 340 50.45 21.40 1.83
N PRO A 341 51.07 22.58 2.03
CA PRO A 341 50.58 23.85 1.48
C PRO A 341 50.22 23.82 -0.01
N LYS A 342 50.89 22.99 -0.82
CA LYS A 342 50.64 22.86 -2.27
C LYS A 342 49.29 22.23 -2.60
N VAL A 343 48.77 21.35 -1.74
CA VAL A 343 47.53 20.59 -1.98
C VAL A 343 46.43 20.88 -0.96
N ARG A 344 46.74 21.66 0.09
CA ARG A 344 45.82 21.97 1.19
C ARG A 344 44.48 22.52 0.75
N LEU A 345 44.46 23.45 -0.21
CA LEU A 345 43.21 24.02 -0.69
C LEU A 345 42.31 22.94 -1.30
N GLN A 346 42.87 22.12 -2.18
CA GLN A 346 42.17 21.01 -2.80
C GLN A 346 41.70 19.96 -1.77
N ALA A 347 42.52 19.66 -0.76
CA ALA A 347 42.13 18.76 0.32
C ALA A 347 40.95 19.31 1.13
N ILE A 348 40.90 20.63 1.37
CA ILE A 348 39.80 21.30 2.07
C ILE A 348 38.52 21.27 1.23
N GLU A 349 38.61 21.51 -0.07
CA GLU A 349 37.48 21.43 -0.99
C GLU A 349 36.89 20.02 -1.02
N LEU A 350 37.73 19.00 -1.19
CA LEU A 350 37.31 17.59 -1.18
C LEU A 350 36.68 17.18 0.16
N ALA A 351 37.27 17.60 1.29
CA ALA A 351 36.69 17.35 2.61
C ALA A 351 35.29 17.98 2.74
N GLY A 352 35.09 19.19 2.20
CA GLY A 352 33.77 19.84 2.13
C GLY A 352 32.77 19.05 1.27
N GLU A 353 33.18 18.59 0.08
CA GLU A 353 32.33 17.79 -0.82
C GLU A 353 31.93 16.45 -0.18
N ILE A 354 32.85 15.75 0.48
CA ILE A 354 32.57 14.48 1.17
C ILE A 354 31.48 14.66 2.23
N VAL A 355 31.47 15.80 2.93
CA VAL A 355 30.51 16.10 4.00
C VAL A 355 29.15 16.48 3.45
N ASP A 356 29.08 17.26 2.36
CA ASP A 356 27.82 17.52 1.66
C ASP A 356 27.21 16.21 1.14
N LEU A 357 28.03 15.32 0.57
CA LEU A 357 27.59 14.00 0.12
C LEU A 357 27.11 13.12 1.28
N GLU A 358 27.79 13.12 2.43
CA GLU A 358 27.34 12.40 3.63
C GLU A 358 25.98 12.91 4.12
N GLU A 359 25.78 14.23 4.18
CA GLU A 359 24.50 14.81 4.60
C GLU A 359 23.36 14.41 3.64
N ARG A 360 23.61 14.48 2.32
CA ARG A 360 22.66 14.05 1.29
C ARG A 360 22.35 12.56 1.39
N LYS A 361 23.37 11.72 1.58
CA LYS A 361 23.20 10.26 1.76
C LYS A 361 22.33 9.98 2.97
N LYS A 362 22.65 10.56 4.13
CA LYS A 362 21.89 10.38 5.37
C LYS A 362 20.45 10.86 5.24
N LYS A 363 20.21 12.01 4.59
CA LYS A 363 18.85 12.50 4.33
C LYS A 363 18.08 11.60 3.36
N THR A 364 18.72 11.15 2.29
CA THR A 364 18.11 10.27 1.29
C THR A 364 17.74 8.92 1.90
N ASP A 365 18.66 8.28 2.63
CA ASP A 365 18.41 7.03 3.35
C ASP A 365 17.30 7.16 4.39
N GLY A 366 17.33 8.23 5.20
CA GLY A 366 16.28 8.49 6.19
C GLY A 366 14.89 8.67 5.59
N TYR A 367 14.77 9.27 4.41
CA TYR A 367 13.49 9.40 3.70
C TYR A 367 13.08 8.09 3.03
N ARG A 368 14.01 7.32 2.45
CA ARG A 368 13.73 5.98 1.92
C ARG A 368 13.12 5.07 3.00
N LYS A 369 13.65 5.13 4.22
CA LYS A 369 13.15 4.34 5.36
C LYS A 369 11.74 4.72 5.80
N GLN A 370 11.40 6.01 5.81
CA GLN A 370 10.06 6.49 6.24
C GLN A 370 8.91 5.90 5.43
N ILE A 371 9.16 5.54 4.17
CA ILE A 371 8.12 5.05 3.25
C ILE A 371 8.35 3.62 2.78
N ASN A 372 9.35 2.96 3.36
CA ASN A 372 9.81 1.64 2.95
C ASN A 372 10.15 1.55 1.44
N TYR A 373 10.91 2.52 0.93
CA TYR A 373 11.22 2.63 -0.50
C TYR A 373 11.87 1.38 -1.11
N PRO A 374 12.88 0.74 -0.47
CA PRO A 374 13.50 -0.46 -1.03
C PRO A 374 12.54 -1.64 -1.14
N TYR A 375 11.62 -1.78 -0.18
CA TYR A 375 10.61 -2.84 -0.21
C TYR A 375 9.68 -2.69 -1.43
N TRP A 376 9.07 -1.52 -1.61
CA TRP A 376 8.14 -1.30 -2.74
C TRP A 376 8.84 -1.44 -4.10
N ASP A 377 10.11 -1.04 -4.20
CA ASP A 377 10.93 -1.24 -5.40
C ASP A 377 11.13 -2.74 -5.67
N THR A 378 11.50 -3.49 -4.63
CA THR A 378 11.74 -4.93 -4.70
C THR A 378 10.47 -5.72 -4.99
N LEU A 379 9.35 -5.40 -4.34
CA LEU A 379 8.04 -6.01 -4.57
C LEU A 379 7.64 -5.85 -6.04
N SER A 380 7.69 -4.63 -6.56
CA SER A 380 7.33 -4.36 -7.96
C SER A 380 8.26 -5.05 -8.96
N LEU A 381 9.50 -5.31 -8.56
CA LEU A 381 10.50 -6.02 -9.36
C LEU A 381 10.25 -7.52 -9.41
N ALA A 382 9.89 -8.12 -8.27
CA ALA A 382 9.62 -9.54 -8.15
C ALA A 382 8.26 -9.92 -8.78
N GLU A 383 7.20 -9.15 -8.52
CA GLU A 383 5.84 -9.48 -8.96
C GLU A 383 5.64 -9.33 -10.48
N GLN A 384 6.45 -8.53 -11.17
CA GLN A 384 6.44 -8.47 -12.64
C GLN A 384 7.16 -9.67 -13.32
N GLU A 385 7.82 -10.54 -12.56
CA GLU A 385 8.48 -11.72 -13.13
C GLU A 385 7.46 -12.79 -13.50
N GLU A 386 7.69 -13.47 -14.62
CA GLU A 386 6.80 -14.55 -15.09
C GLU A 386 6.65 -15.67 -14.06
N ARG A 387 7.75 -16.00 -13.35
CA ARG A 387 7.72 -17.02 -12.29
C ARG A 387 6.82 -16.61 -11.12
N THR A 388 6.76 -15.34 -10.77
CA THR A 388 5.95 -14.85 -9.65
C THR A 388 4.48 -14.86 -10.01
N VAL A 389 4.13 -14.40 -11.22
CA VAL A 389 2.76 -14.52 -11.75
C VAL A 389 2.34 -16.00 -11.81
N LYS A 390 3.23 -16.90 -12.21
CA LYS A 390 2.98 -18.35 -12.18
C LYS A 390 2.74 -18.85 -10.75
N ALA A 391 3.56 -18.46 -9.78
CA ALA A 391 3.40 -18.86 -8.39
C ALA A 391 2.06 -18.37 -7.80
N ARG A 392 1.69 -17.11 -8.06
CA ARG A 392 0.39 -16.53 -7.69
C ARG A 392 -0.78 -17.31 -8.30
N ARG A 393 -0.68 -17.66 -9.59
CA ARG A 393 -1.68 -18.48 -10.29
C ARG A 393 -1.83 -19.86 -9.66
N LEU A 394 -0.72 -20.55 -9.37
CA LEU A 394 -0.74 -21.89 -8.76
C LEU A 394 -1.39 -21.86 -7.37
N ILE A 395 -1.06 -20.86 -6.53
CA ILE A 395 -1.75 -20.68 -5.24
C ILE A 395 -3.25 -20.49 -5.46
N PHE A 396 -3.65 -19.59 -6.36
CA PHE A 396 -5.07 -19.32 -6.63
C PHE A 396 -5.83 -20.56 -7.14
N GLU A 397 -5.21 -21.37 -7.99
CA GLU A 397 -5.76 -22.63 -8.48
C GLU A 397 -5.81 -23.70 -7.38
N ALA A 398 -4.79 -23.77 -6.51
CA ALA A 398 -4.77 -24.66 -5.35
C ALA A 398 -5.92 -24.35 -4.38
N GLU A 399 -6.15 -23.07 -4.09
CA GLU A 399 -7.25 -22.62 -3.23
C GLU A 399 -8.61 -23.04 -3.80
N LYS A 400 -8.81 -22.89 -5.12
CA LYS A 400 -10.05 -23.33 -5.79
C LYS A 400 -10.22 -24.84 -5.76
N ALA A 401 -9.15 -25.61 -5.98
CA ALA A 401 -9.18 -27.06 -5.89
C ALA A 401 -9.52 -27.52 -4.46
N ASN A 402 -8.94 -26.85 -3.46
CA ASN A 402 -9.22 -27.12 -2.05
C ASN A 402 -10.69 -26.82 -1.69
N GLU A 403 -11.23 -25.68 -2.14
CA GLU A 403 -12.65 -25.34 -1.99
C GLU A 403 -13.59 -26.35 -2.69
N ALA A 404 -13.15 -26.92 -3.81
CA ALA A 404 -13.86 -27.97 -4.54
C ALA A 404 -13.69 -29.39 -3.94
N ALA A 405 -12.94 -29.53 -2.84
CA ALA A 405 -12.56 -30.80 -2.22
C ALA A 405 -11.72 -31.73 -3.12
N GLU A 406 -10.99 -31.17 -4.09
CA GLU A 406 -10.02 -31.88 -4.95
C GLU A 406 -8.63 -31.87 -4.29
N LEU A 407 -8.49 -32.56 -3.15
CA LEU A 407 -7.30 -32.47 -2.28
C LEU A 407 -5.99 -32.83 -2.99
N ASP A 408 -5.93 -33.94 -3.74
CA ASP A 408 -4.70 -34.36 -4.44
C ASP A 408 -4.21 -33.29 -5.44
N ASN A 409 -5.15 -32.66 -6.14
CA ASN A 409 -4.85 -31.59 -7.08
C ASN A 409 -4.37 -30.33 -6.34
N ALA A 410 -5.06 -29.95 -5.26
CA ALA A 410 -4.68 -28.81 -4.42
C ALA A 410 -3.26 -28.96 -3.85
N ILE A 411 -2.94 -30.13 -3.28
CA ILE A 411 -1.62 -30.47 -2.73
C ILE A 411 -0.53 -30.30 -3.79
N SER A 412 -0.72 -30.90 -4.98
CA SER A 412 0.26 -30.79 -6.07
C SER A 412 0.49 -29.34 -6.51
N LEU A 413 -0.56 -28.53 -6.57
CA LEU A 413 -0.48 -27.11 -6.96
C LEU A 413 0.23 -26.28 -5.88
N TYR A 414 -0.04 -26.54 -4.59
CA TYR A 414 0.66 -25.90 -3.48
C TYR A 414 2.15 -26.23 -3.49
N GLU A 415 2.53 -27.50 -3.64
CA GLU A 415 3.94 -27.92 -3.67
C GLU A 415 4.71 -27.23 -4.81
N GLU A 416 4.13 -27.18 -6.01
CA GLU A 416 4.74 -26.47 -7.14
C GLU A 416 4.87 -24.96 -6.84
N ALA A 417 3.84 -24.34 -6.27
CA ALA A 417 3.86 -22.93 -5.91
C ALA A 417 4.93 -22.61 -4.85
N PHE A 418 5.04 -23.43 -3.80
CA PHE A 418 5.99 -23.23 -2.72
C PHE A 418 7.44 -23.40 -3.17
N GLY A 419 7.69 -24.30 -4.13
CA GLY A 419 9.00 -24.41 -4.78
C GLY A 419 9.41 -23.09 -5.44
N ILE A 420 8.51 -22.46 -6.20
CA ILE A 420 8.78 -21.19 -6.86
C ILE A 420 8.92 -20.04 -5.84
N TRP A 421 8.06 -19.97 -4.82
CA TRP A 421 8.17 -18.97 -3.76
C TRP A 421 9.48 -19.08 -2.99
N ALA A 422 10.00 -20.29 -2.78
CA ALA A 422 11.30 -20.50 -2.14
C ALA A 422 12.46 -19.92 -2.97
N GLU A 423 12.39 -19.99 -4.30
CA GLU A 423 13.35 -19.34 -5.20
C GLU A 423 13.18 -17.81 -5.17
N ILE A 424 11.95 -17.31 -5.17
CA ILE A 424 11.66 -15.87 -5.11
C ILE A 424 12.20 -15.27 -3.81
N PHE A 425 11.99 -15.91 -2.67
CA PHE A 425 12.53 -15.43 -1.39
C PHE A 425 14.05 -15.56 -1.29
N ASP A 426 14.68 -16.48 -2.03
CA ASP A 426 16.14 -16.53 -2.12
C ASP A 426 16.70 -15.30 -2.87
N ASP A 427 16.03 -14.84 -3.93
CA ASP A 427 16.43 -13.67 -4.71
C ASP A 427 15.96 -12.33 -4.07
N TYR A 428 14.84 -12.38 -3.35
CA TYR A 428 14.19 -11.23 -2.72
C TYR A 428 13.84 -11.47 -1.24
N PRO A 429 14.83 -11.64 -0.35
CA PRO A 429 14.60 -11.89 1.08
C PRO A 429 13.72 -10.85 1.79
N ILE A 430 13.72 -9.60 1.33
CA ILE A 430 12.91 -8.52 1.91
C ILE A 430 11.39 -8.78 1.80
N LEU A 431 10.95 -9.68 0.91
CA LEU A 431 9.54 -10.02 0.73
C LEU A 431 9.04 -11.04 1.76
N THR A 432 9.90 -11.60 2.62
CA THR A 432 9.47 -12.55 3.65
C THR A 432 8.79 -11.89 4.85
N ILE A 433 8.69 -10.56 4.88
CA ILE A 433 8.18 -9.80 6.02
C ILE A 433 6.99 -8.89 5.64
N ASP A 434 6.31 -9.20 4.55
CA ASP A 434 5.23 -8.37 4.00
C ASP A 434 3.83 -9.01 4.09
N ASP A 435 2.81 -8.28 3.62
CA ASP A 435 1.43 -8.77 3.59
C ASP A 435 1.30 -10.06 2.72
N SER A 436 2.11 -10.18 1.66
CA SER A 436 2.13 -11.39 0.82
C SER A 436 2.66 -12.60 1.59
N ALA A 437 3.61 -12.39 2.49
CA ALA A 437 4.13 -13.41 3.38
C ALA A 437 3.03 -13.91 4.32
N GLU A 438 2.15 -13.04 4.83
CA GLU A 438 1.01 -13.46 5.64
C GLU A 438 0.00 -14.31 4.85
N ASP A 439 -0.30 -13.93 3.61
CA ASP A 439 -1.18 -14.69 2.72
C ASP A 439 -0.58 -16.03 2.31
N LEU A 440 0.74 -16.07 2.10
CA LEU A 440 1.47 -17.32 1.87
C LEU A 440 1.43 -18.22 3.12
N MET A 441 1.56 -17.66 4.33
CA MET A 441 1.38 -18.41 5.58
C MET A 441 -0.03 -18.97 5.73
N LYS A 442 -1.08 -18.24 5.31
CA LYS A 442 -2.45 -18.78 5.26
C LYS A 442 -2.53 -19.96 4.30
N SER A 443 -1.90 -19.87 3.13
CA SER A 443 -1.83 -20.94 2.14
C SER A 443 -1.09 -22.18 2.68
N ILE A 444 0.03 -21.98 3.38
CA ILE A 444 0.79 -23.07 4.03
C ILE A 444 -0.05 -23.76 5.11
N ARG A 445 -0.80 -23.00 5.92
CA ARG A 445 -1.72 -23.60 6.91
C ARG A 445 -2.81 -24.45 6.25
N ARG A 446 -3.38 -23.98 5.14
CA ARG A 446 -4.37 -24.75 4.36
C ARG A 446 -3.78 -26.02 3.76
N TYR A 447 -2.56 -25.93 3.25
CA TYR A 447 -1.79 -27.09 2.80
C TYR A 447 -1.57 -28.11 3.93
N SER A 448 -1.15 -27.66 5.12
CA SER A 448 -0.96 -28.52 6.31
C SER A 448 -2.23 -29.30 6.67
N ILE A 449 -3.39 -28.64 6.58
CA ILE A 449 -4.70 -29.27 6.79
C ILE A 449 -5.00 -30.29 5.67
N ALA A 450 -4.69 -29.96 4.41
CA ALA A 450 -4.95 -30.85 3.27
C ALA A 450 -4.13 -32.15 3.33
N ILE A 451 -2.90 -32.09 3.86
CA ILE A 451 -2.04 -33.27 4.04
C ILE A 451 -2.24 -34.00 5.38
N ASP A 452 -3.16 -33.52 6.24
CA ASP A 452 -3.42 -34.05 7.58
C ASP A 452 -2.15 -34.20 8.44
N SER A 453 -1.30 -33.16 8.43
CA SER A 453 -0.06 -33.13 9.22
C SER A 453 0.07 -31.83 10.00
N GLU A 454 0.42 -31.94 11.28
CA GLU A 454 0.73 -30.79 12.15
C GLU A 454 2.17 -30.29 11.97
N GLU A 455 3.08 -31.18 11.53
CA GLU A 455 4.50 -30.87 11.32
C GLU A 455 4.85 -30.93 9.82
N LEU A 456 5.53 -29.89 9.35
CA LEU A 456 6.09 -29.86 7.99
C LEU A 456 7.45 -30.55 7.98
N SER A 457 7.73 -31.29 6.92
CA SER A 457 9.01 -31.99 6.73
C SER A 457 10.20 -31.02 6.62
N ASP A 458 11.39 -31.45 7.05
CA ASP A 458 12.64 -30.69 6.94
C ASP A 458 13.02 -30.32 5.49
N ASP A 459 12.52 -31.08 4.51
CA ASP A 459 12.73 -30.82 3.08
C ASP A 459 11.67 -29.89 2.46
N PHE A 460 10.71 -29.40 3.24
CA PHE A 460 9.69 -28.48 2.78
C PHE A 460 10.33 -27.18 2.23
N PRO A 461 10.00 -26.75 0.99
CA PRO A 461 10.72 -25.65 0.32
C PRO A 461 10.76 -24.33 1.10
N LEU A 462 9.70 -24.05 1.86
CA LEU A 462 9.53 -22.82 2.64
C LEU A 462 9.76 -23.02 4.15
N ILE A 463 10.43 -24.10 4.58
CA ILE A 463 10.61 -24.38 6.01
C ILE A 463 11.34 -23.25 6.77
N ALA A 464 12.36 -22.64 6.17
CA ALA A 464 13.06 -21.50 6.75
C ALA A 464 12.14 -20.28 6.95
N PHE A 465 11.18 -20.09 6.03
CA PHE A 465 10.17 -19.05 6.13
C PHE A 465 9.19 -19.34 7.28
N VAL A 466 8.70 -20.59 7.38
CA VAL A 466 7.81 -21.03 8.45
C VAL A 466 8.48 -20.92 9.83
N GLU A 467 9.73 -21.37 9.96
CA GLU A 467 10.51 -21.25 11.20
C GLU A 467 10.70 -19.79 11.62
N MET A 468 11.00 -18.91 10.66
CA MET A 468 11.12 -17.48 10.92
C MET A 468 9.80 -16.90 11.43
N MET A 469 8.68 -17.22 10.77
CA MET A 469 7.35 -16.71 11.14
C MET A 469 6.81 -17.30 12.45
N SER A 470 7.30 -18.46 12.87
CA SER A 470 6.89 -19.13 14.12
C SER A 470 7.68 -18.69 15.35
N ASN A 471 8.82 -18.01 15.18
CA ASN A 471 9.65 -17.57 16.29
C ASN A 471 9.22 -16.18 16.80
N ASP A 472 8.99 -16.08 18.12
CA ASP A 472 8.64 -14.82 18.82
C ASP A 472 9.74 -13.72 18.76
N GLY A 473 10.90 -14.02 18.16
CA GLY A 473 12.08 -13.15 18.07
C GLY A 473 11.98 -11.97 17.09
N GLY A 474 10.83 -11.80 16.44
CA GLY A 474 10.59 -10.77 15.43
C GLY A 474 11.06 -11.19 14.04
N ALA A 475 10.18 -11.07 13.04
CA ALA A 475 10.51 -11.36 11.64
C ALA A 475 11.44 -10.28 11.07
N SER A 476 12.62 -10.66 10.57
CA SER A 476 13.52 -9.77 9.84
C SER A 476 14.13 -10.47 8.64
N SER A 477 14.39 -9.73 7.56
CA SER A 477 15.06 -10.25 6.36
C SER A 477 16.44 -10.84 6.67
N GLU A 478 17.16 -10.25 7.63
CA GLU A 478 18.47 -10.75 8.07
C GLU A 478 18.33 -12.10 8.79
N VAL A 479 17.30 -12.25 9.62
CA VAL A 479 16.98 -13.52 10.28
C VAL A 479 16.61 -14.57 9.22
N TYR A 480 15.80 -14.22 8.22
CA TYR A 480 15.48 -15.13 7.12
C TYR A 480 16.73 -15.67 6.41
N GLU A 481 17.64 -14.78 5.99
CA GLU A 481 18.87 -15.16 5.29
C GLU A 481 19.72 -16.11 6.16
N THR A 482 19.89 -15.80 7.44
CA THR A 482 20.68 -16.66 8.35
C THR A 482 20.04 -18.04 8.53
N VAL A 483 18.73 -18.12 8.75
CA VAL A 483 17.99 -19.39 8.89
C VAL A 483 18.08 -20.18 7.58
N ARG A 484 17.91 -19.51 6.43
CA ARG A 484 17.98 -20.11 5.09
C ARG A 484 19.36 -20.70 4.79
N GLU A 485 20.44 -19.99 5.11
CA GLU A 485 21.80 -20.53 4.97
C GLU A 485 22.00 -21.79 5.83
N THR A 486 21.52 -21.77 7.07
CA THR A 486 21.61 -22.95 7.94
C THR A 486 20.78 -24.12 7.39
N GLN A 487 19.61 -23.85 6.82
CA GLN A 487 18.76 -24.89 6.24
C GLN A 487 19.36 -25.49 4.97
N LYS A 488 19.93 -24.66 4.07
CA LYS A 488 20.65 -25.15 2.89
C LYS A 488 21.77 -26.13 3.29
N ARG A 489 22.52 -25.81 4.35
CA ARG A 489 23.56 -26.71 4.90
C ARG A 489 22.98 -28.01 5.46
N LYS A 490 21.83 -27.97 6.16
CA LYS A 490 21.14 -29.17 6.68
C LYS A 490 20.62 -30.08 5.56
N VAL A 491 19.96 -29.50 4.54
CA VAL A 491 19.44 -30.24 3.38
C VAL A 491 20.58 -30.88 2.59
N GLU A 492 21.69 -30.18 2.36
CA GLU A 492 22.88 -30.76 1.74
C GLU A 492 23.49 -31.90 2.57
N ALA A 493 23.51 -31.79 3.89
CA ALA A 493 23.98 -32.84 4.78
C ALA A 493 23.07 -34.08 4.73
N ARG A 494 21.74 -33.88 4.76
CA ARG A 494 20.76 -34.96 4.63
C ARG A 494 20.82 -35.64 3.27
N LYS A 495 21.02 -34.88 2.19
CA LYS A 495 21.23 -35.43 0.84
C LYS A 495 22.46 -36.33 0.78
N LYS A 496 23.59 -35.88 1.35
CA LYS A 496 24.82 -36.70 1.45
C LYS A 496 24.63 -37.97 2.29
N GLU A 497 23.84 -37.89 3.35
CA GLU A 497 23.48 -39.05 4.17
C GLU A 497 22.64 -40.06 3.37
N LEU A 498 21.60 -39.61 2.66
CA LEU A 498 20.76 -40.46 1.80
C LEU A 498 21.57 -41.09 0.65
N GLU A 499 22.46 -40.33 0.01
CA GLU A 499 23.38 -40.86 -1.02
C GLU A 499 24.34 -41.92 -0.44
N ALA A 500 24.81 -41.74 0.80
CA ALA A 500 25.64 -42.73 1.48
C ALA A 500 24.86 -44.01 1.83
N GLU A 501 23.60 -43.87 2.26
CA GLU A 501 22.69 -45.00 2.51
C GLU A 501 22.34 -45.76 1.22
N GLU A 502 22.13 -45.05 0.11
CA GLU A 502 21.89 -45.65 -1.21
C GLU A 502 23.13 -46.41 -1.70
N LEU A 503 24.32 -45.81 -1.60
CA LEU A 503 25.58 -46.46 -1.96
C LEU A 503 25.88 -47.68 -1.07
N GLU A 504 25.48 -47.64 0.21
CA GLU A 504 25.56 -48.80 1.09
C GLU A 504 24.57 -49.90 0.70
N ARG A 505 23.33 -49.54 0.31
CA ARG A 505 22.34 -50.49 -0.24
C ARG A 505 22.83 -51.13 -1.53
N GLU A 506 23.39 -50.35 -2.46
CA GLU A 506 24.00 -50.86 -3.69
C GLU A 506 25.19 -51.79 -3.40
N ARG A 507 26.05 -51.44 -2.44
CA ARG A 507 27.17 -52.29 -2.02
C ARG A 507 26.68 -53.62 -1.45
N LYS A 508 25.65 -53.61 -0.60
CA LYS A 508 25.03 -54.82 -0.04
C LYS A 508 24.41 -55.68 -1.15
N ALA A 509 23.65 -55.08 -2.06
CA ALA A 509 23.07 -55.78 -3.21
C ALA A 509 24.15 -56.38 -4.14
N ALA A 510 25.26 -55.68 -4.36
CA ALA A 510 26.38 -56.18 -5.16
C ALA A 510 27.14 -57.32 -4.47
N GLU A 511 27.28 -57.28 -3.14
CA GLU A 511 27.86 -58.38 -2.36
C GLU A 511 26.95 -59.62 -2.35
N GLU A 512 25.64 -59.44 -2.27
CA GLU A 512 24.65 -60.52 -2.41
C GLU A 512 24.68 -61.16 -3.80
N MET A 513 24.67 -60.35 -4.86
CA MET A 513 24.83 -60.85 -6.24
C MET A 513 26.17 -61.58 -6.46
N LYS A 514 27.26 -61.16 -5.79
CA LYS A 514 28.55 -61.87 -5.84
C LYS A 514 28.51 -63.18 -5.08
N LYS A 515 27.81 -63.25 -3.93
CA LYS A 515 27.61 -64.50 -3.19
C LYS A 515 26.77 -65.50 -3.98
N GLU A 516 25.69 -65.05 -4.63
CA GLU A 516 24.87 -65.89 -5.52
C GLU A 516 25.64 -66.43 -6.74
N LYS A 517 26.53 -65.61 -7.32
CA LYS A 517 27.44 -66.06 -8.39
C LYS A 517 28.49 -67.05 -7.88
N ALA A 518 29.02 -66.86 -6.67
CA ALA A 518 30.00 -67.77 -6.06
C ALA A 518 29.38 -69.13 -5.65
N ASP A 519 28.11 -69.14 -5.24
CA ASP A 519 27.39 -70.37 -4.90
C ASP A 519 26.86 -71.13 -6.14
N SER A 520 26.74 -70.46 -7.30
CA SER A 520 26.44 -71.13 -8.58
C SER A 520 27.68 -71.69 -9.32
N GLU A 521 28.91 -71.41 -8.85
CA GLU A 521 30.17 -71.87 -9.47
C GLU A 521 30.90 -73.02 -8.72
N LYS A 522 30.31 -73.63 -7.67
CA LYS A 522 30.92 -74.81 -7.00
C LYS A 522 30.61 -76.12 -7.75
N PRO A 523 31.62 -76.93 -8.16
CA PRO A 523 31.40 -78.24 -8.79
C PRO A 523 31.17 -79.38 -7.76
N PRO A 524 30.47 -80.47 -8.15
CA PRO A 524 29.99 -81.47 -7.21
C PRO A 524 31.07 -82.50 -6.84
N ALA A 525 31.08 -82.95 -5.58
CA ALA A 525 31.88 -84.10 -5.15
C ALA A 525 30.99 -85.20 -4.56
N GLU A 526 30.96 -86.30 -5.30
CA GLU A 526 30.22 -87.55 -5.18
C GLU A 526 31.09 -88.56 -4.38
N LYS A 527 30.57 -89.34 -3.41
CA LYS A 527 30.08 -90.73 -3.52
C LYS A 527 30.02 -91.31 -2.09
N ALA A 528 29.33 -92.38 -1.70
CA ALA A 528 28.17 -93.18 -2.13
C ALA A 528 28.22 -94.44 -1.23
N ASP A 529 27.06 -94.88 -0.71
CA ASP A 529 26.64 -96.24 -0.25
C ASP A 529 25.89 -96.18 1.11
N ALA A 530 24.73 -96.79 1.35
CA ALA A 530 23.77 -97.56 0.55
C ALA A 530 22.40 -97.66 1.30
N LYS A 531 21.27 -97.48 0.58
CA LYS A 531 19.94 -98.18 0.54
C LYS A 531 19.32 -98.88 1.79
N PRO A 532 18.01 -99.26 1.78
CA PRO A 532 16.80 -98.57 1.25
C PRO A 532 15.52 -98.77 2.11
N GLU A 533 14.50 -97.92 1.91
CA GLU A 533 13.08 -98.31 2.04
C GLU A 533 12.28 -97.60 0.93
N MET A 534 11.27 -98.29 0.39
CA MET A 534 10.62 -97.94 -0.88
C MET A 534 9.09 -97.97 -0.74
N LYS A 535 8.47 -97.03 -1.47
CA LYS A 535 7.08 -96.89 -1.96
C LYS A 535 6.08 -96.13 -1.07
N ALA A 536 5.21 -95.28 -1.60
CA ALA A 536 5.03 -94.69 -2.94
C ALA A 536 3.93 -93.60 -2.91
N GLU A 537 4.04 -92.61 -3.81
CA GLU A 537 3.02 -91.94 -4.68
C GLU A 537 1.64 -91.52 -4.09
N LYS A 538 1.01 -90.38 -4.44
CA LYS A 538 0.99 -89.60 -5.71
C LYS A 538 0.22 -88.27 -5.55
N ASP A 539 0.67 -87.25 -6.29
CA ASP A 539 -0.04 -86.23 -7.10
C ASP A 539 -1.29 -85.41 -6.68
N ALA A 540 -1.21 -84.13 -7.08
CA ALA A 540 -2.19 -83.31 -7.82
C ALA A 540 -3.12 -82.28 -7.10
N ASP A 541 -2.81 -81.00 -7.41
CA ASP A 541 -3.65 -79.98 -8.08
C ASP A 541 -4.67 -79.09 -7.29
N LYS A 542 -4.75 -77.84 -7.78
CA LYS A 542 -5.51 -76.60 -7.42
C LYS A 542 -7.06 -76.76 -7.24
N PRO A 543 -7.91 -75.71 -6.97
CA PRO A 543 -7.73 -74.22 -6.90
C PRO A 543 -8.49 -73.47 -5.75
N GLU A 544 -8.41 -72.12 -5.75
CA GLU A 544 -9.30 -71.08 -5.12
C GLU A 544 -10.83 -71.36 -5.19
N PRO A 545 -11.75 -70.78 -4.34
CA PRO A 545 -12.05 -69.32 -4.27
C PRO A 545 -12.72 -68.72 -2.98
N GLU A 546 -12.91 -67.37 -3.01
CA GLU A 546 -14.05 -66.51 -2.57
C GLU A 546 -14.68 -66.44 -1.13
N ALA A 547 -14.72 -65.19 -0.62
CA ALA A 547 -15.90 -64.38 -0.16
C ALA A 547 -16.60 -64.52 1.23
N LYS A 548 -16.66 -63.35 1.92
CA LYS A 548 -17.76 -62.73 2.73
C LYS A 548 -18.13 -63.33 4.14
N PRO A 549 -18.93 -62.63 4.98
CA PRO A 549 -18.81 -61.28 5.55
C PRO A 549 -19.14 -61.26 7.08
N GLU A 550 -19.23 -60.05 7.65
CA GLU A 550 -19.68 -59.69 9.02
C GLU A 550 -21.02 -60.29 9.47
N PRO A 551 -21.33 -60.20 10.79
CA PRO A 551 -22.70 -60.03 11.25
C PRO A 551 -22.91 -58.74 12.06
N GLU A 552 -23.95 -57.99 11.69
CA GLU A 552 -24.67 -57.09 12.59
C GLU A 552 -25.52 -57.88 13.60
N ALA A 553 -25.69 -57.35 14.83
CA ALA A 553 -26.92 -57.51 15.60
C ALA A 553 -27.06 -56.40 16.66
N ASP A 554 -28.03 -55.54 16.36
CA ASP A 554 -28.92 -54.67 17.13
C ASP A 554 -29.19 -55.00 18.62
N GLY A 555 -29.57 -53.98 19.41
CA GLY A 555 -30.12 -54.15 20.77
C GLY A 555 -30.09 -52.94 21.72
N SER A 556 -31.01 -51.99 21.48
CA SER A 556 -31.53 -50.90 22.34
C SER A 556 -31.56 -51.10 23.88
N ASP A 557 -31.37 -50.04 24.69
CA ASP A 557 -32.47 -49.22 25.28
C ASP A 557 -32.00 -48.15 26.32
N LYS A 558 -32.63 -46.96 26.23
CA LYS A 558 -33.06 -45.96 27.26
C LYS A 558 -32.04 -45.15 28.09
N GLU A 559 -31.95 -43.83 27.89
CA GLU A 559 -32.80 -42.69 28.37
C GLU A 559 -32.39 -42.13 29.75
N ALA A 560 -31.91 -40.87 29.78
CA ALA A 560 -32.37 -39.78 30.68
C ALA A 560 -31.42 -38.55 30.63
N ASP A 561 -31.82 -37.56 29.83
CA ASP A 561 -32.09 -36.16 30.20
C ASP A 561 -31.17 -35.42 31.19
N LYS A 562 -30.52 -34.34 30.72
CA LYS A 562 -30.68 -32.97 31.27
C LYS A 562 -29.89 -31.91 30.47
N ASP A 563 -30.64 -30.90 30.03
CA ASP A 563 -30.20 -29.57 29.63
C ASP A 563 -29.29 -28.89 30.67
N ASP A 564 -28.26 -28.15 30.21
CA ASP A 564 -28.19 -26.70 30.50
C ASP A 564 -27.26 -25.97 29.51
N LYS A 565 -27.66 -24.74 29.20
CA LYS A 565 -27.07 -23.78 28.27
C LYS A 565 -25.76 -23.20 28.82
N GLY A 566 -24.79 -22.99 27.93
CA GLY A 566 -23.60 -22.17 28.19
C GLY A 566 -23.27 -21.33 26.96
N GLU A 567 -23.45 -20.02 27.09
CA GLU A 567 -23.18 -18.99 26.08
C GLU A 567 -21.74 -19.01 25.57
N SER A 568 -21.56 -19.07 24.24
CA SER A 568 -20.31 -18.74 23.57
C SER A 568 -20.24 -17.22 23.32
N LYS A 569 -19.42 -16.51 24.10
CA LYS A 569 -18.95 -15.17 23.73
C LYS A 569 -17.89 -15.31 22.64
N ALA A 570 -18.19 -14.80 21.45
CA ALA A 570 -17.21 -14.51 20.43
C ALA A 570 -16.39 -13.28 20.88
N SER A 571 -15.06 -13.40 20.83
CA SER A 571 -14.12 -12.29 20.93
C SER A 571 -13.85 -11.78 19.50
N ASP A 572 -14.40 -10.61 19.19
CA ASP A 572 -14.02 -9.81 18.03
C ASP A 572 -12.72 -9.06 18.36
N ASP A 573 -11.59 -9.49 17.78
CA ASP A 573 -10.38 -8.68 17.69
C ASP A 573 -10.44 -7.88 16.39
N ASN A 574 -10.84 -6.61 16.53
CA ASN A 574 -10.97 -5.65 15.44
C ASN A 574 -9.81 -4.64 15.56
N ASP A 575 -8.72 -4.87 14.84
CA ASP A 575 -7.57 -3.96 14.80
C ASP A 575 -7.80 -2.91 13.69
N SER A 576 -8.25 -1.72 14.10
CA SER A 576 -8.37 -0.54 13.24
C SER A 576 -7.17 0.39 13.48
N PRO A 577 -6.50 0.89 12.43
CA PRO A 577 -5.39 1.81 12.62
C PRO A 577 -5.86 3.18 13.14
N ALA A 578 -5.10 3.65 14.13
CA ALA A 578 -5.37 4.79 15.00
C ALA A 578 -5.81 6.10 14.33
N GLU A 579 -6.75 6.77 14.99
CA GLU A 579 -7.11 8.18 14.79
C GLU A 579 -5.88 9.10 14.98
N PRO A 580 -5.70 10.16 14.18
CA PRO A 580 -4.74 11.19 14.51
C PRO A 580 -5.33 12.13 15.59
N GLU A 581 -4.83 12.00 16.83
CA GLU A 581 -5.08 12.95 17.92
C GLU A 581 -4.69 14.38 17.50
N VAL A 582 -5.62 15.32 17.68
CA VAL A 582 -5.41 16.74 17.47
C VAL A 582 -4.87 17.32 18.78
N ALA A 583 -3.59 17.69 18.79
CA ALA A 583 -3.01 18.47 19.88
C ALA A 583 -3.66 19.87 19.96
N GLU A 584 -4.25 20.19 21.11
CA GLU A 584 -4.66 21.55 21.48
C GLU A 584 -3.41 22.41 21.73
N GLU A 585 -3.11 23.34 20.82
CA GLU A 585 -2.14 24.41 21.09
C GLU A 585 -2.78 25.48 21.98
N GLN A 586 -2.37 25.52 23.24
CA GLN A 586 -2.55 26.65 24.14
C GLN A 586 -1.60 27.77 23.71
N GLY A 587 -2.13 28.97 23.50
CA GLY A 587 -1.37 30.14 23.06
C GLY A 587 -0.40 30.66 24.13
N GLU A 588 0.85 30.92 23.73
CA GLU A 588 1.77 31.78 24.46
C GLU A 588 1.75 33.19 23.87
N GLY A 589 1.56 34.15 24.78
CA GLY A 589 1.50 35.58 24.49
C GLY A 589 2.85 36.27 24.46
N ASP A 590 2.84 37.41 23.76
CA ASP A 590 3.67 38.61 23.88
C ASP A 590 4.95 38.57 24.74
N ALA A 591 6.08 38.87 24.09
CA ALA A 591 7.04 39.84 24.61
C ALA A 591 7.68 40.63 23.44
N ALA A 592 7.42 41.94 23.43
CA ALA A 592 7.89 42.98 22.51
C ALA A 592 9.39 43.34 22.76
N PRO A 593 9.99 44.42 22.21
CA PRO A 593 9.44 45.77 21.94
C PRO A 593 9.16 46.11 20.46
#